data_AF-A0A2A3MRT3-F1
#
_entry.id   AF-A0A2A3MRT3-F1
#
_cell.length_a   1.000
_cell.length_b   1.000
_cell.length_c   1.000
_cell.angle_alpha   90.00
_cell.angle_beta   90.00
_cell.angle_gamma   90.00
#
_symmetry.space_group_name_H-M   'P 1'
#
loop_
_entity.id
_entity.type
_entity.pdbx_description
1 polymer ?
#
loop_
_entity_poly.entity_id
_entity_poly.type
_entity_poly.pdbx_seq_one_letter_code
_entity_poly.pdbx_strand_id
1 'polypeptide(L)'
;MDQEAADAPGAHAVLLMDQAGWHLTPKLILPSNISIVPIPSKSPELNPQENIWQFMRDNWLSNRVFGSYEEIVARRQLRWPVERRL
;
A
#
# COMPACT_ATOMS: atom_id res chain seq x y z
N MET A 1 -1.77 6.42 -6.62
CA MET A 1 -0.45 5.82 -6.40
C MET A 1 0.36 6.30 -7.56
N ASP A 2 1.14 7.35 -7.33
CA ASP A 2 1.81 8.12 -8.36
C ASP A 2 2.94 7.26 -8.92
N GLN A 3 2.61 6.47 -9.95
CA GLN A 3 3.61 5.77 -10.75
C GLN A 3 4.58 6.76 -11.44
N GLU A 4 4.21 8.04 -11.51
CA GLU A 4 5.00 9.06 -12.21
C GLU A 4 6.33 9.43 -11.54
N ALA A 5 6.52 9.19 -10.24
CA ALA A 5 7.76 9.60 -9.57
C ALA A 5 8.96 8.67 -9.85
N ALA A 6 8.71 7.40 -10.20
CA ALA A 6 9.77 6.40 -10.38
C ALA A 6 10.44 6.47 -11.77
N ASP A 7 9.76 7.06 -12.77
CA ASP A 7 10.19 7.07 -14.16
C ASP A 7 10.82 8.40 -14.61
N ALA A 8 10.97 9.36 -13.70
CA ALA A 8 11.69 10.60 -13.98
C ALA A 8 13.19 10.32 -14.19
N PRO A 9 13.85 10.93 -15.20
CA PRO A 9 15.28 10.73 -15.42
C PRO A 9 16.11 11.03 -14.16
N GLY A 10 16.86 10.03 -13.68
CA GLY A 10 17.68 10.13 -12.46
C GLY A 10 16.94 9.88 -11.14
N ALA A 11 15.65 9.52 -11.17
CA ALA A 11 14.92 9.13 -9.97
C ALA A 11 15.33 7.75 -9.44
N HIS A 12 15.28 7.61 -8.11
CA HIS A 12 15.51 6.36 -7.39
C HIS A 12 14.32 6.06 -6.48
N ALA A 13 13.64 4.94 -6.70
CA ALA A 13 12.47 4.57 -5.92
C ALA A 13 12.89 3.83 -4.63
N VAL A 14 12.24 4.19 -3.53
CA VAL A 14 12.40 3.50 -2.25
C VAL A 14 11.09 2.84 -1.87
N LEU A 15 11.11 1.53 -1.67
CA LEU A 15 9.97 0.74 -1.24
C LEU A 15 10.11 0.42 0.26
N LEU A 16 9.25 1.02 1.09
CA LEU A 16 9.08 0.64 2.48
C LEU A 16 8.28 -0.66 2.55
N MET A 17 8.80 -1.67 3.26
CA MET A 17 8.19 -3.00 3.30
C MET A 17 8.26 -3.60 4.71
N ASP A 18 7.16 -4.18 5.17
CA ASP A 18 7.14 -4.96 6.41
C ASP A 18 7.75 -6.34 6.22
N GLN A 19 8.21 -6.94 7.31
CA GLN A 19 8.96 -8.20 7.28
C GLN A 19 8.04 -9.44 7.35
N ALA A 20 6.90 -9.41 6.67
CA ALA A 20 6.08 -10.60 6.51
C ALA A 20 6.85 -11.67 5.73
N GLY A 21 6.70 -12.95 6.12
CA GLY A 21 7.54 -14.04 5.59
C GLY A 21 7.50 -14.20 4.06
N TRP A 22 6.40 -13.77 3.42
CA TRP A 22 6.24 -13.79 1.96
C TRP A 22 6.84 -12.59 1.22
N HIS A 23 7.35 -11.57 1.92
CA HIS A 23 7.99 -10.39 1.30
C HIS A 23 9.49 -10.58 1.07
N LEU A 24 10.10 -11.59 1.71
CA LEU A 24 11.54 -11.80 1.68
C LEU A 24 11.85 -13.04 0.85
N THR A 25 12.27 -12.83 -0.41
CA THR A 25 12.84 -13.89 -1.25
C THR A 25 14.17 -13.41 -1.84
N PRO A 26 15.23 -14.23 -1.78
CA PRO A 26 16.50 -13.89 -2.42
C PRO A 26 16.42 -13.95 -3.95
N LYS A 27 15.30 -14.44 -4.51
CA LYS A 27 15.08 -14.55 -5.97
C LYS A 27 14.55 -13.27 -6.61
N LEU A 28 14.21 -12.25 -5.81
CA LEU A 28 13.73 -10.98 -6.34
C LEU A 28 14.90 -10.19 -6.93
N ILE A 29 14.86 -9.96 -8.24
CA ILE A 29 15.82 -9.12 -8.95
C ILE A 29 15.27 -7.70 -8.97
N LEU A 30 15.96 -6.77 -8.31
CA LEU A 30 15.59 -5.35 -8.30
C LEU A 30 16.32 -4.59 -9.42
N PRO A 31 15.64 -3.68 -10.13
CA PRO A 31 16.30 -2.69 -10.97
C PRO A 31 17.29 -1.84 -10.15
N SER A 32 18.33 -1.31 -10.81
CA SER A 32 19.39 -0.55 -10.13
C SER A 32 18.91 0.75 -9.48
N ASN A 33 17.76 1.27 -9.91
CA ASN A 33 17.14 2.50 -9.39
C ASN A 33 16.03 2.23 -8.36
N ILE A 34 15.97 1.02 -7.77
CA ILE A 34 15.00 0.66 -6.74
C ILE A 34 15.71 0.08 -5.52
N SER A 35 15.34 0.52 -4.33
CA SER A 35 15.79 -0.08 -3.07
C SER A 35 14.62 -0.41 -2.16
N ILE A 36 14.70 -1.56 -1.50
CA ILE A 36 13.76 -1.98 -0.46
C ILE A 36 14.32 -1.58 0.90
N VAL A 37 13.52 -0.90 1.70
CA VAL A 37 13.84 -0.56 3.09
C VAL A 37 12.88 -1.34 3.99
N PRO A 38 13.36 -2.41 4.65
CA PRO A 38 12.52 -3.15 5.57
C PRO A 38 12.29 -2.32 6.84
N ILE A 39 11.04 -2.19 7.26
CA ILE A 39 10.73 -1.61 8.58
C ILE A 39 10.99 -2.64 9.69
N PRO A 40 11.21 -2.22 10.95
CA PRO A 40 11.35 -3.13 12.09
C PRO A 40 10.20 -4.14 12.16
N SER A 41 10.53 -5.38 12.59
CA SER A 41 9.53 -6.43 12.75
C SER A 41 8.49 -6.01 13.80
N LYS A 42 7.21 -6.28 13.52
CA LYS A 42 6.08 -5.99 14.42
C LYS A 42 5.92 -4.50 14.75
N SER A 43 6.32 -3.60 13.85
CA SER A 43 6.10 -2.15 13.95
C SER A 43 5.05 -1.64 12.96
N PRO A 44 3.75 -1.99 13.13
CA PRO A 44 2.69 -1.51 12.23
C PRO A 44 2.57 0.02 12.19
N GLU A 45 2.94 0.71 13.27
CA GLU A 45 2.97 2.17 13.36
C GLU A 45 3.92 2.85 12.35
N LEU A 46 4.90 2.10 11.84
CA LEU A 46 5.85 2.58 10.83
C LEU A 46 5.41 2.24 9.40
N ASN A 47 4.31 1.50 9.23
CA ASN A 47 3.76 1.16 7.92
C ASN A 47 2.64 2.14 7.54
N PRO A 48 2.85 3.10 6.61
CA PRO A 48 1.82 4.06 6.23
C PRO A 48 0.57 3.40 5.62
N GLN A 49 0.70 2.17 5.12
CA GLN A 49 -0.43 1.40 4.61
C GLN A 49 -1.45 1.07 5.72
N GLU A 50 -1.05 1.00 6.99
CA GLU A 50 -1.96 0.77 8.12
C GLU A 50 -2.95 1.93 8.32
N ASN A 51 -2.52 3.18 8.07
CA ASN A 51 -3.41 4.35 8.11
C ASN A 51 -4.51 4.24 7.04
N ILE A 52 -4.14 3.75 5.85
CA ILE A 52 -5.08 3.54 4.75
C ILE A 52 -6.09 2.45 5.12
N TRP A 53 -5.62 1.32 5.66
CA TRP A 53 -6.49 0.24 6.12
C TRP A 53 -7.45 0.69 7.21
N GLN A 54 -6.95 1.45 8.17
CA GLN A 54 -7.76 2.00 9.26
C GLN A 54 -8.86 2.91 8.72
N PHE A 55 -8.51 3.84 7.84
CA PHE A 55 -9.47 4.74 7.21
C PHE A 55 -10.58 3.98 6.46
N MET A 56 -10.24 2.98 5.66
CA MET A 56 -11.24 2.20 4.93
C MET A 56 -12.18 1.42 5.84
N ARG A 57 -11.65 0.85 6.94
CA ARG A 57 -12.47 0.17 7.96
C ARG A 57 -13.43 1.16 8.61
N ASP A 58 -12.90 2.24 9.17
CA ASP A 58 -13.68 3.21 9.95
C ASP A 58 -14.80 3.87 9.14
N ASN A 59 -14.59 4.05 7.84
CA ASN A 59 -15.54 4.78 7.02
C ASN A 59 -16.46 3.88 6.19
N TRP A 60 -15.95 2.78 5.62
CA TRP A 60 -16.61 2.11 4.49
C TRP A 60 -16.90 0.64 4.72
N LEU A 61 -16.03 -0.06 5.46
CA LEU A 61 -16.05 -1.53 5.50
C LEU A 61 -16.52 -2.10 6.84
N SER A 62 -16.36 -1.39 7.96
CA SER A 62 -16.73 -1.91 9.28
C SER A 62 -18.23 -2.05 9.47
N ASN A 63 -18.65 -3.14 10.13
CA ASN A 63 -20.01 -3.41 10.61
C ASN A 63 -21.10 -3.37 9.51
N ARG A 64 -20.80 -3.94 8.34
CA ARG A 64 -21.73 -4.05 7.21
C ARG A 64 -21.78 -5.49 6.70
N VAL A 65 -22.95 -5.90 6.21
CA VAL A 65 -23.13 -7.16 5.47
C VAL A 65 -23.10 -6.84 3.99
N PHE A 66 -22.34 -7.63 3.23
CA PHE A 66 -22.21 -7.49 1.78
C PHE A 66 -22.84 -8.71 1.11
N GLY A 67 -23.57 -8.48 0.01
CA GLY A 67 -24.23 -9.55 -0.72
C GLY A 67 -23.30 -10.35 -1.64
N SER A 68 -22.10 -9.82 -1.93
CA SER A 68 -21.12 -10.45 -2.81
C SER A 68 -19.72 -9.91 -2.56
N TYR A 69 -18.71 -10.60 -3.09
CA TYR A 69 -17.32 -10.15 -3.09
C TYR A 69 -17.15 -8.87 -3.92
N GLU A 70 -17.84 -8.80 -5.06
CA GLU A 70 -17.81 -7.68 -5.99
C GLU A 70 -18.29 -6.39 -5.30
N GLU A 71 -19.29 -6.50 -4.43
CA GLU A 71 -19.77 -5.35 -3.64
C GLU A 71 -18.67 -4.80 -2.71
N ILE A 72 -17.91 -5.68 -2.05
CA ILE A 72 -16.79 -5.28 -1.17
C ILE A 72 -15.72 -4.54 -1.99
N VAL A 73 -15.35 -5.10 -3.14
CA VAL A 73 -14.32 -4.52 -4.03
C VAL A 73 -14.77 -3.18 -4.60
N ALA A 74 -16.02 -3.08 -5.07
CA ALA A 74 -16.56 -1.85 -5.63
C ALA A 74 -16.58 -0.71 -4.59
N ARG A 75 -16.95 -1.00 -3.34
CA ARG A 75 -16.98 0.02 -2.28
C ARG A 75 -15.59 0.56 -1.93
N ARG A 76 -14.54 -0.25 -2.03
CA ARG A 76 -13.15 0.22 -1.86
C ARG A 76 -12.76 1.23 -2.95
N GLN A 77 -13.12 0.95 -4.21
CA GLN A 77 -12.69 1.73 -5.37
C GLN A 77 -13.48 3.04 -5.53
N LEU A 78 -14.80 3.00 -5.37
CA LEU A 78 -15.68 4.16 -5.54
C LEU A 78 -15.41 5.31 -4.55
N ARG A 79 -14.88 4.97 -3.38
CA ARG A 79 -14.82 5.89 -2.25
C ARG A 79 -13.41 6.36 -1.93
N TRP A 80 -12.40 5.76 -2.55
CA TRP A 80 -11.03 6.26 -2.50
C TRP A 80 -10.98 7.70 -3.03
N PRO A 81 -10.56 8.69 -2.22
CA PRO A 81 -10.39 10.03 -2.74
C PRO A 81 -9.22 10.02 -3.73
N VAL A 82 -9.52 10.15 -5.02
CA VAL A 82 -8.50 10.19 -6.09
C VAL A 82 -7.67 11.48 -6.02
N GLU A 83 -8.12 12.50 -5.29
CA GLU A 83 -7.35 13.72 -5.03
C GLU A 83 -7.53 14.18 -3.58
N ARG A 84 -6.46 14.10 -2.80
CA ARG A 84 -6.17 15.10 -1.77
C ARG A 84 -4.78 15.64 -2.04
N ARG A 85 -4.72 16.59 -2.96
CA ARG A 85 -3.62 17.55 -3.07
C ARG A 85 -3.68 18.39 -1.79
N LEU A 86 -2.79 18.09 -0.85
CA LEU A 86 -2.25 19.04 0.12
C LEU A 86 -0.79 19.25 -0.23
#